data_AF-A0A2A4ZB05-F1
#
_entry.id   AF-A0A2A4ZB05-F1
#
_cell.length_a   1.000
_cell.length_b   1.000
_cell.length_c   1.000
_cell.angle_alpha   90.00
_cell.angle_beta   90.00
_cell.angle_gamma   90.00
#
_symmetry.space_group_name_H-M   'P 1'
#
loop_
_entity.id
_entity.type
_entity.pdbx_description
1 polymer ?
#
loop_
_entity_poly.entity_id
_entity_poly.type
_entity_poly.pdbx_seq_one_letter_code
_entity_poly.pdbx_strand_id
1 'polypeptide(L)'
;MIQRWLLVALLLGQPAMAEQQAELPGAALFTEANRHHSGDGVLQNFATAAALFEQAAAQGHAGAQNQLGQYFHSGLGGGLGGAQNQKAALRWLRAAAEQGDPRHIFDLGKALEQGADGSQDATSAAKAYQQAADLGHADAAVSLGVLYQNGTGVAQNYTRALELYQGPAAEGHARAQNNLGLLYVRGQKEDYDRWAQRGNRGWSYDDVLPLFKRSETHENGADDYHGDDGGLSVSLIRAKSDISEAFIDAAVEMGVPRNHDYNGKDQEGVGYFHQTAKGGFRCSSARAFLNPAKKRPNLEVITHAHTESLIFDPNDPRRVIGVRYSRKGVMQKVMLNPGGEIVLSAGAIGSPQILELSGIGRGEVLQKAGVEVRHELPGVGECLQDHLQIRLVYEVNVQTLNDAINRFGPRMGIGLNYVLFRKGPMSLGASQVCVFAKSMEGLETPDIQFHFQPLSADKPGIKMHPFSGITSSVCQLRPESRGHIHIASPKWTDYPKIVPNYLSARADQLCAIRAVKFARAMTKTNALSPYILREHVPGNNPQTDDELLQCVRDISQTIYHPTSTCRMGHDNMAVVDDRLRVHGITGLRVADASIMPDIVSGNTNAPTIMIAEKAADLIQGRVAPLKS
;
A
#
# COMPACT_ATOMS: atom_id res chain seq x y z
N MET A 1 0.05 -36.99 -12.29
CA MET A 1 -0.19 -35.84 -13.20
C MET A 1 0.84 -34.72 -13.09
N ILE A 2 1.72 -34.69 -12.08
CA ILE A 2 2.81 -33.71 -11.95
C ILE A 2 4.11 -34.15 -12.66
N GLN A 3 4.24 -35.43 -13.03
CA GLN A 3 5.43 -35.96 -13.74
C GLN A 3 5.42 -35.80 -15.27
N ARG A 4 4.34 -35.27 -15.88
CA ARG A 4 4.30 -34.99 -17.34
C ARG A 4 4.82 -33.60 -17.72
N TRP A 5 4.91 -32.68 -16.76
CA TRP A 5 5.34 -31.29 -16.99
C TRP A 5 6.86 -31.09 -16.88
N LEU A 6 7.55 -31.84 -16.00
CA LEU A 6 9.01 -31.75 -15.89
C LEU A 6 9.74 -32.29 -17.12
N LEU A 7 9.17 -33.26 -17.83
CA LEU A 7 9.81 -33.87 -19.00
C LEU A 7 9.77 -32.96 -20.25
N VAL A 8 8.78 -32.06 -20.34
CA VAL A 8 8.70 -31.07 -21.44
C VAL A 8 9.66 -29.90 -21.19
N ALA A 9 9.86 -29.51 -19.92
CA ALA A 9 10.80 -28.45 -19.54
C ALA A 9 12.29 -28.89 -19.65
N LEU A 10 12.59 -30.19 -19.52
CA LEU A 10 13.95 -30.72 -19.64
C LEU A 10 14.37 -31.07 -21.08
N LEU A 11 13.41 -31.25 -22.01
CA LEU A 11 13.68 -31.56 -23.42
C LEU A 11 13.77 -30.30 -24.32
N LEU A 12 13.33 -29.14 -23.84
CA LEU A 12 13.41 -27.87 -24.54
C LEU A 12 14.37 -26.93 -23.80
N GLY A 13 15.68 -27.17 -23.95
CA GLY A 13 16.68 -26.19 -23.56
C GLY A 13 16.42 -24.86 -24.27
N GLN A 14 16.13 -23.81 -23.52
CA GLN A 14 16.01 -22.46 -24.07
C GLN A 14 17.14 -21.55 -23.59
N PRO A 15 18.10 -21.21 -24.48
CA PRO A 15 18.62 -19.86 -24.55
C PRO A 15 17.66 -18.96 -25.38
N ALA A 16 17.70 -17.65 -25.09
CA ALA A 16 17.18 -16.53 -25.90
C ALA A 16 15.65 -16.25 -25.97
N MET A 17 15.13 -15.50 -24.99
CA MET A 17 13.82 -14.82 -25.10
C MET A 17 13.87 -13.47 -25.85
N ALA A 18 15.05 -12.88 -26.04
CA ALA A 18 15.20 -11.60 -26.75
C ALA A 18 15.30 -11.75 -28.29
N GLU A 19 15.78 -12.89 -28.79
CA GLU A 19 15.90 -13.13 -30.23
C GLU A 19 14.58 -13.60 -30.87
N GLN A 20 13.67 -14.21 -30.11
CA GLN A 20 12.38 -14.69 -30.64
C GLN A 20 11.35 -13.59 -30.94
N GLN A 21 11.49 -12.37 -30.39
CA GLN A 21 10.58 -11.26 -30.69
C GLN A 21 10.91 -10.54 -32.01
N ALA A 22 12.17 -10.59 -32.47
CA ALA A 22 12.61 -9.90 -33.69
C ALA A 22 12.08 -10.54 -34.99
N GLU A 23 11.62 -11.80 -34.94
CA GLU A 23 11.12 -12.56 -36.09
C GLU A 23 9.58 -12.53 -36.23
N LEU A 24 8.87 -11.89 -35.31
CA LEU A 24 7.40 -11.79 -35.40
C LEU A 24 7.01 -10.80 -36.51
N PRO A 25 6.00 -11.14 -37.35
CA PRO A 25 5.46 -10.20 -38.33
C PRO A 25 5.09 -8.86 -37.67
N GLY A 26 5.64 -7.77 -38.19
CA GLY A 26 5.40 -6.42 -37.68
C GLY A 26 6.31 -5.96 -36.53
N ALA A 27 7.25 -6.77 -36.04
CA ALA A 27 8.13 -6.42 -34.91
C ALA A 27 9.01 -5.17 -35.17
N ALA A 28 9.60 -5.06 -36.37
CA ALA A 28 10.39 -3.90 -36.76
C ALA A 28 9.53 -2.62 -36.81
N LEU A 29 8.32 -2.72 -37.36
CA LEU A 29 7.36 -1.62 -37.40
C LEU A 29 6.89 -1.22 -36.00
N PHE A 30 6.66 -2.19 -35.11
CA PHE A 30 6.30 -1.93 -33.71
C PHE A 30 7.44 -1.22 -32.96
N THR A 31 8.69 -1.62 -33.20
CA THR A 31 9.88 -0.98 -32.62
C THR A 31 10.00 0.47 -33.07
N GLU A 32 9.85 0.72 -34.37
CA GLU A 32 9.89 2.09 -34.91
C GLU A 32 8.70 2.93 -34.44
N ALA A 33 7.51 2.33 -34.33
CA ALA A 33 6.33 3.00 -33.79
C ALA A 33 6.57 3.46 -32.33
N ASN A 34 7.19 2.61 -31.51
CA ASN A 34 7.51 2.95 -30.13
C ASN A 34 8.51 4.10 -30.05
N ARG A 35 9.52 4.17 -30.92
CA ARG A 35 10.44 5.30 -31.00
C ARG A 35 9.73 6.61 -31.29
N HIS A 36 8.82 6.63 -32.26
CA HIS A 36 8.00 7.82 -32.54
C HIS A 36 6.98 8.13 -31.45
N HIS A 37 6.48 7.14 -30.73
CA HIS A 37 5.60 7.34 -29.57
C HIS A 37 6.35 7.97 -28.40
N SER A 38 7.56 7.49 -28.08
CA SER A 38 8.36 7.94 -26.94
C SER A 38 9.25 9.14 -27.22
N GLY A 39 9.57 9.40 -28.49
CA GLY A 39 10.61 10.36 -28.89
C GLY A 39 12.04 9.83 -28.72
N ASP A 40 12.21 8.51 -28.65
CA ASP A 40 13.53 7.89 -28.48
C ASP A 40 14.30 7.86 -29.80
N GLY A 41 15.37 8.67 -29.89
CA GLY A 41 16.19 8.80 -31.10
C GLY A 41 15.53 9.49 -32.29
N VAL A 42 14.27 9.93 -32.17
CA VAL A 42 13.50 10.68 -33.19
C VAL A 42 12.57 11.71 -32.53
N LEU A 43 12.11 12.71 -33.30
CA LEU A 43 11.05 13.61 -32.83
C LEU A 43 9.76 12.82 -32.56
N GLN A 44 9.19 13.02 -31.37
CA GLN A 44 7.92 12.39 -30.99
C GLN A 44 6.83 12.79 -31.98
N ASN A 45 6.16 11.79 -32.54
CA ASN A 45 5.10 11.99 -33.53
C ASN A 45 4.05 10.89 -33.41
N PHE A 46 2.94 11.21 -32.73
CA PHE A 46 1.85 10.27 -32.51
C PHE A 46 1.14 9.84 -33.79
N ALA A 47 1.09 10.69 -34.83
CA ALA A 47 0.48 10.32 -36.10
C ALA A 47 1.32 9.28 -36.84
N THR A 48 2.65 9.48 -36.87
CA THR A 48 3.60 8.49 -37.42
C THR A 48 3.58 7.21 -36.61
N ALA A 49 3.60 7.31 -35.27
CA ALA A 49 3.51 6.15 -34.38
C ALA A 49 2.21 5.36 -34.62
N ALA A 50 1.06 6.04 -34.72
CA ALA A 50 -0.23 5.39 -34.97
C ALA A 50 -0.24 4.65 -36.31
N ALA A 51 0.27 5.26 -37.38
CA ALA A 51 0.34 4.63 -38.71
C ALA A 51 1.26 3.39 -38.71
N LEU A 52 2.39 3.45 -37.99
CA LEU A 52 3.29 2.31 -37.84
C LEU A 52 2.68 1.21 -36.96
N PHE A 53 1.98 1.57 -35.88
CA PHE A 53 1.22 0.61 -35.08
C PHE A 53 0.11 -0.05 -35.88
N GLU A 54 -0.58 0.67 -36.77
CA GLU A 54 -1.61 0.10 -37.65
C GLU A 54 -1.04 -0.93 -38.62
N GLN A 55 0.11 -0.63 -39.24
CA GLN A 55 0.78 -1.59 -40.12
C GLN A 55 1.27 -2.82 -39.36
N ALA A 56 1.86 -2.63 -38.16
CA ALA A 56 2.30 -3.75 -37.32
C ALA A 56 1.11 -4.58 -36.80
N ALA A 57 0.02 -3.93 -36.40
CA ALA A 57 -1.20 -4.59 -35.92
C ALA A 57 -1.89 -5.40 -37.01
N ALA A 58 -1.89 -4.91 -38.26
CA ALA A 58 -2.39 -5.63 -39.43
C ALA A 58 -1.58 -6.89 -39.74
N GLN A 59 -0.30 -6.93 -39.35
CA GLN A 59 0.54 -8.12 -39.45
C GLN A 59 0.34 -9.10 -38.28
N GLY A 60 -0.56 -8.81 -37.34
CA GLY A 60 -0.87 -9.69 -36.21
C GLY A 60 -0.06 -9.42 -34.93
N HIS A 61 0.80 -8.40 -34.91
CA HIS A 61 1.66 -8.13 -33.76
C HIS A 61 0.85 -7.72 -32.51
N ALA A 62 0.81 -8.58 -31.49
CA ALA A 62 -0.02 -8.41 -30.30
C ALA A 62 0.17 -7.06 -29.60
N GLY A 63 1.43 -6.66 -29.38
CA GLY A 63 1.75 -5.39 -28.73
C GLY A 63 1.30 -4.18 -29.56
N ALA A 64 1.33 -4.29 -30.89
CA ALA A 64 0.89 -3.20 -31.77
C ALA A 64 -0.64 -3.10 -31.78
N GLN A 65 -1.34 -4.23 -31.79
CA GLN A 65 -2.79 -4.29 -31.65
C GLN A 65 -3.24 -3.68 -30.30
N ASN A 66 -2.56 -4.02 -29.20
CA ASN A 66 -2.89 -3.45 -27.90
C ASN A 66 -2.68 -1.93 -27.88
N GLN A 67 -1.52 -1.45 -28.34
CA GLN A 67 -1.21 -0.02 -28.38
C GLN A 67 -2.16 0.76 -29.30
N LEU A 68 -2.45 0.23 -30.48
CA LEU A 68 -3.40 0.84 -31.41
C LEU A 68 -4.82 0.87 -30.83
N GLY A 69 -5.22 -0.18 -30.12
CA GLY A 69 -6.48 -0.24 -29.39
C GLY A 69 -6.56 0.84 -28.30
N GLN A 70 -5.49 1.03 -27.53
CA GLN A 70 -5.38 2.10 -26.53
C GLN A 70 -5.41 3.50 -27.19
N TYR A 71 -4.78 3.68 -28.34
CA TYR A 71 -4.82 4.91 -29.12
C TYR A 71 -6.24 5.27 -29.54
N PHE A 72 -7.01 4.32 -30.09
CA PHE A 72 -8.41 4.56 -30.42
C PHE A 72 -9.28 4.80 -29.19
N HIS A 73 -8.99 4.12 -28.07
CA HIS A 73 -9.72 4.30 -26.82
C HIS A 73 -9.48 5.69 -26.21
N SER A 74 -8.26 6.20 -26.34
CA SER A 74 -7.84 7.49 -25.78
C SER A 74 -8.07 8.69 -26.70
N GLY A 75 -8.39 8.47 -27.98
CA GLY A 75 -8.53 9.54 -28.98
C GLY A 75 -7.20 10.00 -29.58
N LEU A 76 -6.17 9.16 -29.53
CA LEU A 76 -4.87 9.39 -30.18
C LEU A 76 -4.74 8.67 -31.54
N GLY A 77 -5.68 7.78 -31.87
CA GLY A 77 -5.58 6.85 -33.01
C GLY A 77 -5.98 7.39 -34.40
N GLY A 78 -6.37 8.66 -34.53
CA GLY A 78 -6.67 9.26 -35.83
C GLY A 78 -5.66 10.33 -36.16
N GLY A 79 -4.89 10.14 -37.25
CA GLY A 79 -4.05 11.19 -37.80
C GLY A 79 -4.83 12.49 -37.93
N LEU A 80 -4.29 13.57 -37.36
CA LEU A 80 -4.85 14.93 -37.37
C LEU A 80 -6.24 15.08 -36.71
N GLY A 81 -6.41 14.56 -35.48
CA GLY A 81 -7.52 14.96 -34.58
C GLY A 81 -8.59 13.90 -34.34
N GLY A 82 -8.23 12.63 -34.28
CA GLY A 82 -9.20 11.54 -34.11
C GLY A 82 -9.95 11.55 -32.77
N ALA A 83 -11.27 11.76 -32.81
CA ALA A 83 -12.14 11.49 -31.67
C ALA A 83 -12.00 10.02 -31.19
N GLN A 84 -12.33 9.76 -29.92
CA GLN A 84 -12.37 8.40 -29.37
C GLN A 84 -13.21 7.48 -30.28
N ASN A 85 -12.65 6.33 -30.65
CA ASN A 85 -13.34 5.34 -31.47
C ASN A 85 -13.40 4.01 -30.73
N GLN A 86 -14.39 3.88 -29.86
CA GLN A 86 -14.55 2.71 -28.98
C GLN A 86 -14.71 1.40 -29.78
N LYS A 87 -15.37 1.44 -30.94
CA LYS A 87 -15.55 0.25 -31.78
C LYS A 87 -14.21 -0.25 -32.32
N ALA A 88 -13.37 0.66 -32.83
CA ALA A 88 -12.02 0.34 -33.29
C ALA A 88 -11.12 -0.09 -32.12
N ALA A 89 -11.22 0.60 -30.98
CA ALA A 89 -10.48 0.27 -29.77
C ALA A 89 -10.76 -1.16 -29.30
N LEU A 90 -12.04 -1.50 -29.10
CA LEU A 90 -12.44 -2.83 -28.64
C LEU A 90 -12.11 -3.91 -29.67
N ARG A 91 -12.16 -3.61 -30.97
CA ARG A 91 -11.73 -4.56 -32.02
C ARG A 91 -10.25 -4.93 -31.83
N TRP A 92 -9.37 -3.95 -31.71
CA TRP A 92 -7.93 -4.19 -31.59
C TRP A 92 -7.53 -4.75 -30.23
N LEU A 93 -8.13 -4.27 -29.13
CA LEU A 93 -7.90 -4.82 -27.80
C LEU A 93 -8.38 -6.27 -27.67
N ARG A 94 -9.50 -6.65 -28.32
CA ARG A 94 -9.93 -8.06 -28.40
C ARG A 94 -8.93 -8.91 -29.18
N ALA A 95 -8.48 -8.44 -30.35
CA ALA A 95 -7.48 -9.16 -31.13
C ALA A 95 -6.16 -9.37 -30.34
N ALA A 96 -5.72 -8.36 -29.58
CA ALA A 96 -4.54 -8.48 -28.72
C ALA A 96 -4.76 -9.44 -27.53
N ALA A 97 -5.95 -9.40 -26.91
CA ALA A 97 -6.32 -10.24 -25.77
C ALA A 97 -6.52 -11.71 -26.17
N GLU A 98 -7.00 -11.99 -27.38
CA GLU A 98 -7.15 -13.35 -27.93
C GLU A 98 -5.81 -14.11 -28.03
N GLN A 99 -4.69 -13.38 -28.08
CA GLN A 99 -3.35 -13.96 -28.08
C GLN A 99 -2.88 -14.40 -26.68
N GLY A 100 -3.66 -14.14 -25.63
CA GLY A 100 -3.48 -14.75 -24.31
C GLY A 100 -2.54 -14.02 -23.35
N ASP A 101 -1.97 -12.86 -23.69
CA ASP A 101 -1.17 -12.07 -22.74
C ASP A 101 -2.09 -11.46 -21.65
N PRO A 102 -1.86 -11.75 -20.36
CA PRO A 102 -2.68 -11.24 -19.26
C PRO A 102 -2.76 -9.70 -19.20
N ARG A 103 -1.72 -8.98 -19.66
CA ARG A 103 -1.72 -7.51 -19.72
C ARG A 103 -2.68 -6.99 -20.78
N HIS A 104 -2.70 -7.60 -21.97
CA HIS A 104 -3.63 -7.22 -23.05
C HIS A 104 -5.09 -7.53 -22.66
N ILE A 105 -5.32 -8.67 -22.01
CA ILE A 105 -6.65 -9.03 -21.48
C ILE A 105 -7.10 -8.02 -20.40
N PHE A 106 -6.20 -7.61 -19.51
CA PHE A 106 -6.49 -6.57 -18.51
C PHE A 106 -6.81 -5.21 -19.16
N ASP A 107 -6.06 -4.80 -20.17
CA ASP A 107 -6.32 -3.55 -20.90
C ASP A 107 -7.65 -3.56 -21.65
N LEU A 108 -8.04 -4.70 -22.24
CA LEU A 108 -9.39 -4.91 -22.77
C LEU A 108 -10.44 -4.72 -21.67
N GLY A 109 -10.24 -5.32 -20.50
CA GLY A 109 -11.12 -5.18 -19.35
C GLY A 109 -11.30 -3.72 -18.92
N LYS A 110 -10.21 -2.95 -18.84
CA LYS A 110 -10.25 -1.49 -18.58
C LYS A 110 -11.03 -0.73 -19.64
N ALA A 111 -10.83 -1.03 -20.92
CA ALA A 111 -11.54 -0.32 -21.99
C ALA A 111 -13.05 -0.60 -21.97
N LEU A 112 -13.45 -1.83 -21.62
CA LEU A 112 -14.85 -2.24 -21.44
C LEU A 112 -15.50 -1.58 -20.21
N GLU A 113 -14.77 -1.48 -19.11
CA GLU A 113 -15.23 -0.83 -17.87
C GLU A 113 -15.45 0.68 -18.09
N GLN A 114 -14.57 1.32 -18.87
CA GLN A 114 -14.50 2.78 -18.95
C GLN A 114 -15.43 3.44 -19.97
N GLY A 115 -15.99 2.70 -20.95
CA GLY A 115 -17.00 3.13 -21.94
C GLY A 115 -16.95 4.62 -22.39
N ALA A 116 -16.38 4.90 -23.56
CA ALA A 116 -16.19 6.27 -24.09
C ALA A 116 -17.49 7.07 -24.41
N ASP A 117 -18.62 6.40 -24.57
CA ASP A 117 -19.91 6.98 -25.00
C ASP A 117 -21.06 6.74 -23.99
N GLY A 118 -20.73 6.39 -22.75
CA GLY A 118 -21.71 6.03 -21.71
C GLY A 118 -22.19 4.58 -21.76
N SER A 119 -21.74 3.76 -22.72
CA SER A 119 -22.01 2.31 -22.75
C SER A 119 -20.92 1.52 -22.01
N GLN A 120 -20.91 1.61 -20.67
CA GLN A 120 -20.06 0.73 -19.86
C GLN A 120 -20.53 -0.73 -19.99
N ASP A 121 -19.64 -1.65 -20.34
CA ASP A 121 -19.90 -3.09 -20.29
C ASP A 121 -19.12 -3.71 -19.14
N ALA A 122 -19.56 -3.36 -17.92
CA ALA A 122 -18.95 -3.84 -16.70
C ALA A 122 -19.01 -5.37 -16.58
N THR A 123 -19.98 -6.03 -17.22
CA THR A 123 -20.11 -7.49 -17.22
C THR A 123 -18.98 -8.13 -18.04
N SER A 124 -18.73 -7.62 -19.25
CA SER A 124 -17.60 -8.09 -20.05
C SER A 124 -16.26 -7.67 -19.46
N ALA A 125 -16.17 -6.50 -18.81
CA ALA A 125 -14.98 -6.08 -18.06
C ALA A 125 -14.65 -7.06 -16.93
N ALA A 126 -15.64 -7.47 -16.14
CA ALA A 126 -15.45 -8.46 -15.09
C ALA A 126 -14.97 -9.81 -15.63
N LYS A 127 -15.49 -10.26 -16.77
CA LYS A 127 -15.01 -11.49 -17.44
C LYS A 127 -13.55 -11.37 -17.87
N ALA A 128 -13.17 -10.25 -18.49
CA ALA A 128 -11.79 -10.00 -18.90
C ALA A 128 -10.86 -9.93 -17.68
N TYR A 129 -11.26 -9.24 -16.61
CA TYR A 129 -10.47 -9.22 -15.38
C TYR A 129 -10.36 -10.59 -14.71
N GLN A 130 -11.42 -11.40 -14.72
CA GLN A 130 -11.34 -12.78 -14.22
C GLN A 130 -10.35 -13.60 -15.02
N GLN A 131 -10.41 -13.53 -16.35
CA GLN A 131 -9.47 -14.24 -17.22
C GLN A 131 -8.02 -13.81 -16.98
N ALA A 132 -7.75 -12.50 -16.91
CA ALA A 132 -6.40 -12.00 -16.62
C ALA A 132 -5.94 -12.36 -15.19
N ALA A 133 -6.83 -12.33 -14.20
CA ALA A 133 -6.54 -12.74 -12.83
C ALA A 133 -6.21 -14.24 -12.73
N ASP A 134 -6.94 -15.09 -13.46
CA ASP A 134 -6.70 -16.54 -13.52
C ASP A 134 -5.33 -16.86 -14.16
N LEU A 135 -4.81 -15.95 -15.00
CA LEU A 135 -3.46 -15.97 -15.56
C LEU A 135 -2.40 -15.30 -14.66
N GLY A 136 -2.76 -14.92 -13.42
CA GLY A 136 -1.83 -14.35 -12.44
C GLY A 136 -1.67 -12.83 -12.47
N HIS A 137 -2.51 -12.08 -13.19
CA HIS A 137 -2.40 -10.61 -13.23
C HIS A 137 -2.97 -9.94 -11.97
N ALA A 138 -2.10 -9.52 -11.06
CA ALA A 138 -2.48 -8.96 -9.76
C ALA A 138 -3.44 -7.75 -9.84
N ASP A 139 -3.18 -6.78 -10.72
CA ASP A 139 -4.06 -5.62 -10.92
C ASP A 139 -5.46 -6.01 -11.44
N ALA A 140 -5.54 -7.10 -12.22
CA ALA A 140 -6.82 -7.60 -12.73
C ALA A 140 -7.61 -8.26 -11.62
N ALA A 141 -6.95 -9.05 -10.76
CA ALA A 141 -7.56 -9.62 -9.56
C ALA A 141 -8.11 -8.50 -8.66
N VAL A 142 -7.33 -7.45 -8.39
CA VAL A 142 -7.80 -6.33 -7.58
C VAL A 142 -8.94 -5.56 -8.25
N SER A 143 -8.87 -5.28 -9.56
CA SER A 143 -9.98 -4.62 -10.27
C SER A 143 -11.25 -5.45 -10.27
N LEU A 144 -11.15 -6.77 -10.49
CA LEU A 144 -12.28 -7.68 -10.35
C LEU A 144 -12.83 -7.69 -8.92
N GLY A 145 -11.95 -7.67 -7.92
CA GLY A 145 -12.34 -7.59 -6.53
C GLY A 145 -13.17 -6.34 -6.25
N VAL A 146 -12.78 -5.19 -6.82
CA VAL A 146 -13.56 -3.94 -6.71
C VAL A 146 -14.93 -4.07 -7.38
N LEU A 147 -15.02 -4.71 -8.55
CA LEU A 147 -16.31 -4.95 -9.21
C LEU A 147 -17.23 -5.81 -8.36
N TYR A 148 -16.73 -6.91 -7.79
CA TYR A 148 -17.48 -7.75 -6.86
C TYR A 148 -17.83 -7.01 -5.56
N GLN A 149 -16.95 -6.15 -5.03
CA GLN A 149 -17.23 -5.34 -3.85
C GLN A 149 -18.37 -4.34 -4.09
N ASN A 150 -18.43 -3.76 -5.29
CA ASN A 150 -19.39 -2.72 -5.64
C ASN A 150 -20.68 -3.27 -6.27
N GLY A 151 -20.67 -4.51 -6.77
CA GLY A 151 -21.78 -5.07 -7.55
C GLY A 151 -21.88 -4.50 -8.96
N THR A 152 -20.76 -4.07 -9.54
CA THR A 152 -20.73 -3.41 -10.86
C THR A 152 -20.44 -4.45 -11.93
N GLY A 153 -21.41 -4.78 -12.78
CA GLY A 153 -21.27 -5.80 -13.83
C GLY A 153 -21.24 -7.25 -13.35
N VAL A 154 -21.22 -7.46 -12.04
CA VAL A 154 -21.32 -8.76 -11.36
C VAL A 154 -22.22 -8.61 -10.14
N ALA A 155 -22.85 -9.70 -9.71
CA ALA A 155 -23.55 -9.69 -8.43
C ALA A 155 -22.55 -9.34 -7.31
N GLN A 156 -22.93 -8.42 -6.44
CA GLN A 156 -22.07 -7.99 -5.33
C GLN A 156 -21.69 -9.19 -4.47
N ASN A 157 -20.39 -9.44 -4.33
CA ASN A 157 -19.85 -10.60 -3.62
C ASN A 157 -18.54 -10.24 -2.92
N TYR A 158 -18.66 -9.81 -1.67
CA TYR A 158 -17.52 -9.41 -0.86
C TYR A 158 -16.56 -10.55 -0.52
N THR A 159 -17.05 -11.80 -0.42
CA THR A 159 -16.19 -12.98 -0.21
C THR A 159 -15.24 -13.13 -1.39
N ARG A 160 -15.79 -13.05 -2.61
CA ARG A 160 -14.99 -13.13 -3.83
C ARG A 160 -14.04 -11.94 -3.95
N ALA A 161 -14.49 -10.73 -3.58
CA ALA A 161 -13.64 -9.55 -3.54
C ALA A 161 -12.45 -9.72 -2.59
N LEU A 162 -12.69 -10.28 -1.40
CA LEU A 162 -11.66 -10.52 -0.40
C LEU A 162 -10.63 -11.55 -0.90
N GLU A 163 -11.06 -12.68 -1.47
CA GLU A 163 -10.17 -13.68 -2.08
C GLU A 163 -9.26 -13.04 -3.13
N LEU A 164 -9.85 -12.19 -3.98
CA LEU A 164 -9.15 -11.49 -5.06
C LEU A 164 -8.18 -10.41 -4.56
N TYR A 165 -8.31 -9.95 -3.31
CA TYR A 165 -7.33 -9.06 -2.67
C TYR A 165 -6.24 -9.84 -1.93
N GLN A 166 -6.57 -10.97 -1.30
CA GLN A 166 -5.64 -11.71 -0.43
C GLN A 166 -4.40 -12.20 -1.17
N GLY A 167 -4.55 -12.82 -2.34
CA GLY A 167 -3.42 -13.30 -3.14
C GLY A 167 -2.46 -12.17 -3.56
N PRO A 168 -2.93 -11.15 -4.30
CA PRO A 168 -2.09 -10.00 -4.65
C PRO A 168 -1.48 -9.29 -3.44
N ALA A 169 -2.23 -9.14 -2.34
CA ALA A 169 -1.71 -8.52 -1.13
C ALA A 169 -0.56 -9.32 -0.50
N ALA A 170 -0.63 -10.65 -0.55
CA ALA A 170 0.44 -11.56 -0.13
C ALA A 170 1.73 -11.37 -0.92
N GLU A 171 1.60 -11.00 -2.19
CA GLU A 171 2.70 -10.79 -3.14
C GLU A 171 3.23 -9.36 -3.15
N GLY A 172 2.77 -8.50 -2.22
CA GLY A 172 3.25 -7.12 -2.13
C GLY A 172 2.41 -6.10 -2.92
N HIS A 173 1.26 -6.48 -3.47
CA HIS A 173 0.45 -5.57 -4.29
C HIS A 173 -0.23 -4.50 -3.43
N ALA A 174 0.32 -3.28 -3.46
CA ALA A 174 -0.07 -2.16 -2.58
C ALA A 174 -1.58 -1.87 -2.55
N ARG A 175 -2.25 -1.86 -3.71
CA ARG A 175 -3.70 -1.61 -3.80
C ARG A 175 -4.54 -2.72 -3.14
N ALA A 176 -4.03 -3.95 -3.14
CA ALA A 176 -4.69 -5.08 -2.49
C ALA A 176 -4.49 -5.04 -0.97
N GLN A 177 -3.29 -4.67 -0.53
CA GLN A 177 -2.96 -4.49 0.89
C GLN A 177 -3.77 -3.36 1.53
N ASN A 178 -3.92 -2.23 0.81
CA ASN A 178 -4.80 -1.15 1.24
C ASN A 178 -6.25 -1.64 1.45
N ASN A 179 -6.73 -2.52 0.57
CA ASN A 179 -8.05 -3.13 0.71
C ASN A 179 -8.16 -4.11 1.89
N LEU A 180 -7.05 -4.49 2.54
CA LEU A 180 -7.01 -5.42 3.70
C LEU A 180 -6.62 -4.78 5.04
N GLY A 181 -5.86 -3.68 5.09
CA GLY A 181 -5.43 -3.03 6.35
C GLY A 181 -6.56 -2.32 7.12
N LEU A 182 -7.11 -2.94 8.17
CA LEU A 182 -8.24 -2.41 8.96
C LEU A 182 -7.85 -1.79 10.30
N LEU A 183 -6.63 -2.02 10.79
CA LEU A 183 -6.25 -1.73 12.17
C LEU A 183 -6.15 -0.22 12.42
N TYR A 184 -6.70 0.21 13.56
CA TYR A 184 -6.66 1.60 14.00
C TYR A 184 -5.73 1.76 15.20
N VAL A 185 -4.57 2.35 14.96
CA VAL A 185 -3.54 2.64 15.98
C VAL A 185 -3.04 4.06 15.76
N ARG A 186 -2.90 4.84 16.83
CA ARG A 186 -2.49 6.24 16.76
C ARG A 186 -1.02 6.50 17.06
N GLY A 187 -0.28 5.56 17.63
CA GLY A 187 1.06 5.86 18.16
C GLY A 187 1.04 6.25 19.64
N GLN A 188 2.23 6.47 20.19
CA GLN A 188 2.42 6.94 21.57
C GLN A 188 2.47 8.47 21.58
N LYS A 189 2.12 9.09 22.71
CA LYS A 189 2.24 10.55 22.89
C LYS A 189 3.68 11.00 22.63
N GLU A 190 4.64 10.23 23.11
CA GLU A 190 6.07 10.48 23.04
C GLU A 190 6.59 10.53 21.60
N ASP A 191 5.91 9.88 20.64
CA ASP A 191 6.30 9.94 19.23
C ASP A 191 6.13 11.37 18.69
N TYR A 192 4.99 11.98 18.96
CA TYR A 192 4.63 13.32 18.54
C TYR A 192 5.39 14.40 19.33
N ASP A 193 5.53 14.19 20.63
CA ASP A 193 6.31 15.11 21.47
C ASP A 193 7.78 15.15 21.04
N ARG A 194 8.35 14.01 20.62
CA ARG A 194 9.69 13.94 20.03
C ARG A 194 9.76 14.68 18.70
N TRP A 195 8.74 14.59 17.85
CA TRP A 195 8.67 15.38 16.62
C TRP A 195 8.72 16.88 16.92
N ALA A 196 7.96 17.34 17.91
CA ALA A 196 7.96 18.73 18.35
C ALA A 196 9.30 19.17 18.95
N GLN A 197 9.92 18.32 19.79
CA GLN A 197 11.24 18.56 20.39
C GLN A 197 12.36 18.69 19.34
N ARG A 198 12.20 18.07 18.17
CA ARG A 198 13.09 18.25 17.00
C ARG A 198 12.85 19.55 16.22
N GLY A 199 12.03 20.45 16.75
CA GLY A 199 11.75 21.77 16.18
C GLY A 199 10.49 21.83 15.31
N ASN A 200 9.74 20.74 15.16
CA ASN A 200 8.50 20.74 14.37
C ASN A 200 7.34 21.29 15.20
N ARG A 201 7.20 22.62 15.23
CA ARG A 201 6.21 23.30 16.08
C ARG A 201 4.78 22.92 15.69
N GLY A 202 3.93 22.74 16.67
CA GLY A 202 2.53 22.38 16.46
C GLY A 202 2.30 20.88 16.16
N TRP A 203 3.31 20.04 16.38
CA TRP A 203 3.24 18.58 16.20
C TRP A 203 3.34 17.80 17.51
N SER A 204 3.22 18.45 18.68
CA SER A 204 3.15 17.75 19.96
C SER A 204 1.87 16.91 20.03
N TYR A 205 1.80 15.93 20.93
CA TYR A 205 0.58 15.12 21.08
C TYR A 205 -0.65 15.99 21.38
N ASP A 206 -0.49 17.01 22.22
CA ASP A 206 -1.57 17.93 22.59
C ASP A 206 -2.07 18.74 21.38
N ASP A 207 -1.21 19.00 20.38
CA ASP A 207 -1.58 19.69 19.13
C ASP A 207 -2.30 18.76 18.14
N VAL A 208 -1.97 17.46 18.14
CA VAL A 208 -2.49 16.49 17.15
C VAL A 208 -3.68 15.68 17.67
N LEU A 209 -3.84 15.52 18.98
CA LEU A 209 -4.98 14.81 19.57
C LEU A 209 -6.34 15.36 19.10
N PRO A 210 -6.57 16.69 19.05
CA PRO A 210 -7.83 17.22 18.51
C PRO A 210 -8.10 16.82 17.06
N LEU A 211 -7.06 16.60 16.26
CA LEU A 211 -7.17 16.19 14.86
C LEU A 211 -7.56 14.71 14.75
N PHE A 212 -6.99 13.85 15.59
CA PHE A 212 -7.44 12.46 15.71
C PHE A 212 -8.92 12.38 16.08
N LYS A 213 -9.35 13.13 17.10
CA LYS A 213 -10.75 13.19 17.54
C LYS A 213 -11.67 13.68 16.42
N ARG A 214 -11.30 14.76 15.73
CA ARG A 214 -12.09 15.34 14.62
C ARG A 214 -12.30 14.36 13.47
N SER A 215 -11.32 13.52 13.20
CA SER A 215 -11.37 12.60 12.07
C SER A 215 -12.24 11.37 12.33
N GLU A 216 -12.39 10.94 13.58
CA GLU A 216 -13.01 9.65 13.91
C GLU A 216 -14.45 9.74 14.44
N THR A 217 -15.21 8.67 14.21
CA THR A 217 -16.38 8.31 15.02
C THR A 217 -16.05 7.01 15.75
N HIS A 218 -15.70 7.10 17.03
CA HIS A 218 -15.42 5.94 17.87
C HIS A 218 -16.72 5.30 18.38
N GLU A 219 -16.78 3.96 18.36
CA GLU A 219 -17.99 3.20 18.71
C GLU A 219 -18.49 3.45 20.14
N ASN A 220 -17.58 3.71 21.09
CA ASN A 220 -17.93 3.99 22.49
C ASN A 220 -18.38 5.45 22.75
N GLY A 221 -18.38 6.31 21.73
CA GLY A 221 -18.65 7.74 21.88
C GLY A 221 -17.39 8.56 22.18
N ALA A 222 -17.57 9.88 22.30
CA ALA A 222 -16.48 10.80 22.58
C ALA A 222 -16.09 10.80 24.07
N ASP A 223 -14.81 10.99 24.33
CA ASP A 223 -14.23 11.18 25.66
C ASP A 223 -13.01 12.14 25.58
N ASP A 224 -12.10 12.09 26.54
CA ASP A 224 -10.89 12.92 26.53
C ASP A 224 -9.99 12.63 25.30
N TYR A 225 -9.96 11.39 24.83
CA TYR A 225 -9.07 10.90 23.77
C TYR A 225 -9.81 10.61 22.45
N HIS A 226 -11.11 10.40 22.47
CA HIS A 226 -11.90 9.95 21.32
C HIS A 226 -12.93 10.97 20.84
N GLY A 227 -13.18 10.96 19.53
CA GLY A 227 -14.27 11.69 18.89
C GLY A 227 -15.39 10.74 18.44
N ASP A 228 -16.59 11.27 18.21
CA ASP A 228 -17.78 10.49 17.84
C ASP A 228 -18.58 11.06 16.66
N ASP A 229 -18.07 12.09 16.00
CA ASP A 229 -18.75 12.81 14.92
C ASP A 229 -17.97 12.85 13.60
N GLY A 230 -16.71 12.39 13.59
CA GLY A 230 -15.82 12.39 12.43
C GLY A 230 -16.16 11.33 11.37
N GLY A 231 -15.69 11.51 10.14
CA GLY A 231 -16.04 10.63 9.00
C GLY A 231 -15.51 9.20 9.11
N LEU A 232 -14.42 8.98 9.85
CA LEU A 232 -13.74 7.68 9.96
C LEU A 232 -14.33 6.85 11.10
N SER A 233 -15.17 5.87 10.78
CA SER A 233 -15.75 5.00 11.81
C SER A 233 -14.72 4.02 12.36
N VAL A 234 -14.55 4.01 13.69
CA VAL A 234 -13.70 3.11 14.45
C VAL A 234 -14.59 2.20 15.29
N SER A 235 -14.47 0.89 15.10
CA SER A 235 -15.29 -0.13 15.76
C SER A 235 -14.43 -1.14 16.50
N LEU A 236 -15.03 -1.79 17.50
CA LEU A 236 -14.36 -2.77 18.35
C LEU A 236 -14.52 -4.19 17.80
N ILE A 237 -13.45 -4.99 17.88
CA ILE A 237 -13.52 -6.42 17.58
C ILE A 237 -14.22 -7.12 18.74
N ARG A 238 -15.38 -7.72 18.46
CA ARG A 238 -16.17 -8.49 19.44
C ARG A 238 -16.03 -10.00 19.31
N ALA A 239 -15.43 -10.48 18.22
CA ALA A 239 -15.22 -11.90 18.02
C ALA A 239 -14.06 -12.36 18.92
N LYS A 240 -14.40 -13.15 19.92
CA LYS A 240 -13.47 -13.73 20.87
C LYS A 240 -13.30 -15.21 20.57
N SER A 241 -12.08 -15.71 20.70
CA SER A 241 -11.78 -17.14 20.67
C SER A 241 -10.96 -17.49 21.91
N ASP A 242 -11.09 -18.73 22.37
CA ASP A 242 -10.40 -19.22 23.57
C ASP A 242 -8.88 -19.03 23.46
N ILE A 243 -8.32 -19.31 22.27
CA ILE A 243 -6.88 -19.11 22.02
C ILE A 243 -6.47 -17.62 22.04
N SER A 244 -7.38 -16.71 21.66
CA SER A 244 -7.10 -15.27 21.75
C SER A 244 -7.11 -14.78 23.19
N GLU A 245 -8.09 -15.23 24.01
CA GLU A 245 -8.13 -14.88 25.43
C GLU A 245 -6.95 -15.51 26.19
N ALA A 246 -6.58 -16.77 25.88
CA ALA A 246 -5.37 -17.39 26.42
C ALA A 246 -4.09 -16.62 26.07
N PHE A 247 -4.00 -16.07 24.85
CA PHE A 247 -2.88 -15.22 24.45
C PHE A 247 -2.86 -13.89 25.22
N ILE A 248 -4.04 -13.29 25.48
CA ILE A 248 -4.17 -12.10 26.33
C ILE A 248 -3.71 -12.42 27.75
N ASP A 249 -4.20 -13.50 28.35
CA ASP A 249 -3.85 -13.91 29.70
C ASP A 249 -2.35 -14.26 29.83
N ALA A 250 -1.75 -14.85 28.80
CA ALA A 250 -0.31 -15.08 28.75
C ALA A 250 0.51 -13.79 28.78
N ALA A 251 0.08 -12.74 28.07
CA ALA A 251 0.75 -11.44 28.16
C ALA A 251 0.60 -10.82 29.57
N VAL A 252 -0.56 -11.01 30.21
CA VAL A 252 -0.79 -10.59 31.61
C VAL A 252 0.10 -11.33 32.59
N GLU A 253 0.26 -12.64 32.45
CA GLU A 253 1.21 -13.43 33.26
C GLU A 253 2.66 -12.95 33.10
N MET A 254 3.00 -12.41 31.93
CA MET A 254 4.30 -11.80 31.64
C MET A 254 4.43 -10.35 32.16
N GLY A 255 3.41 -9.82 32.84
CA GLY A 255 3.41 -8.47 33.43
C GLY A 255 2.88 -7.37 32.51
N VAL A 256 2.37 -7.70 31.32
CA VAL A 256 1.76 -6.72 30.41
C VAL A 256 0.30 -6.48 30.83
N PRO A 257 -0.11 -5.25 31.21
CA PRO A 257 -1.46 -5.01 31.72
C PRO A 257 -2.52 -5.26 30.65
N ARG A 258 -3.73 -5.69 31.04
CA ARG A 258 -4.88 -5.62 30.12
C ARG A 258 -5.18 -4.16 29.80
N ASN A 259 -5.30 -3.84 28.53
CA ASN A 259 -5.64 -2.50 28.05
C ASN A 259 -6.73 -2.60 26.97
N HIS A 260 -7.89 -2.04 27.26
CA HIS A 260 -9.03 -2.05 26.34
C HIS A 260 -9.04 -0.87 25.37
N ASP A 261 -8.18 0.11 25.61
CA ASP A 261 -8.03 1.32 24.81
C ASP A 261 -6.57 1.80 24.78
N TYR A 262 -5.77 1.11 23.95
CA TYR A 262 -4.38 1.49 23.70
C TYR A 262 -4.24 2.79 22.87
N ASN A 263 -5.36 3.39 22.42
CA ASN A 263 -5.38 4.68 21.73
C ASN A 263 -5.75 5.85 22.66
N GLY A 264 -6.04 5.55 23.93
CA GLY A 264 -6.39 6.49 24.98
C GLY A 264 -5.18 7.00 25.75
N LYS A 265 -5.26 6.94 27.09
CA LYS A 265 -4.26 7.53 28.00
C LYS A 265 -2.87 6.91 27.90
N ASP A 266 -2.79 5.60 27.77
CA ASP A 266 -1.54 4.84 27.72
C ASP A 266 -1.66 3.73 26.67
N GLN A 267 -0.58 3.51 25.92
CA GLN A 267 -0.53 2.48 24.89
C GLN A 267 -0.10 1.13 25.46
N GLU A 268 0.65 1.08 26.57
CA GLU A 268 1.11 -0.19 27.15
C GLU A 268 -0.06 -1.11 27.47
N GLY A 269 0.04 -2.36 27.05
CA GLY A 269 -0.91 -3.39 27.41
C GLY A 269 -1.33 -4.33 26.29
N VAL A 270 -2.24 -5.23 26.64
CA VAL A 270 -2.77 -6.28 25.77
C VAL A 270 -4.29 -6.20 25.66
N GLY A 271 -4.81 -6.34 24.44
CA GLY A 271 -6.24 -6.26 24.16
C GLY A 271 -6.57 -6.53 22.70
N TYR A 272 -7.85 -6.41 22.35
CA TYR A 272 -8.29 -6.54 20.96
C TYR A 272 -8.01 -5.25 20.18
N PHE A 273 -7.63 -5.39 18.90
CA PHE A 273 -7.48 -4.25 18.01
C PHE A 273 -8.81 -3.51 17.83
N HIS A 274 -8.70 -2.19 17.69
CA HIS A 274 -9.73 -1.35 17.10
C HIS A 274 -9.58 -1.38 15.58
N GLN A 275 -10.68 -1.21 14.84
CA GLN A 275 -10.66 -1.27 13.38
C GLN A 275 -11.46 -0.16 12.71
N THR A 276 -10.95 0.35 11.59
CA THR A 276 -11.64 1.31 10.74
C THR A 276 -12.75 0.61 9.94
N ALA A 277 -13.89 0.41 10.59
CA ALA A 277 -15.04 -0.30 10.05
C ALA A 277 -16.37 0.21 10.63
N LYS A 278 -17.45 0.02 9.87
CA LYS A 278 -18.84 0.33 10.27
C LYS A 278 -19.78 -0.75 9.78
N GLY A 279 -20.53 -1.37 10.69
CA GLY A 279 -21.53 -2.40 10.36
C GLY A 279 -20.94 -3.60 9.60
N GLY A 280 -19.70 -4.00 9.96
CA GLY A 280 -18.98 -5.08 9.29
C GLY A 280 -18.33 -4.72 7.96
N PHE A 281 -18.39 -3.46 7.53
CA PHE A 281 -17.72 -2.97 6.32
C PHE A 281 -16.51 -2.10 6.65
N ARG A 282 -15.46 -2.19 5.83
CA ARG A 282 -14.33 -1.25 5.84
C ARG A 282 -14.81 0.20 5.75
N CYS A 283 -14.25 1.07 6.60
CA CYS A 283 -14.32 2.52 6.46
C CYS A 283 -12.95 3.06 6.04
N SER A 284 -12.74 3.26 4.74
CA SER A 284 -11.52 3.87 4.19
C SER A 284 -11.60 5.40 4.21
N SER A 285 -10.46 6.08 4.03
CA SER A 285 -10.42 7.55 3.88
C SER A 285 -11.30 8.05 2.71
N ALA A 286 -11.34 7.30 1.59
CA ALA A 286 -12.24 7.62 0.49
C ALA A 286 -13.73 7.49 0.89
N ARG A 287 -14.10 6.51 1.71
CA ARG A 287 -15.47 6.37 2.21
C ARG A 287 -15.82 7.45 3.25
N ALA A 288 -14.89 7.75 4.14
CA ALA A 288 -15.04 8.70 5.22
C ALA A 288 -15.13 10.15 4.72
N PHE A 289 -14.24 10.55 3.80
CA PHE A 289 -14.02 11.97 3.47
C PHE A 289 -14.33 12.30 2.01
N LEU A 290 -13.89 11.47 1.06
CA LEU A 290 -14.04 11.78 -0.37
C LEU A 290 -15.46 11.53 -0.88
N ASN A 291 -16.05 10.38 -0.58
CA ASN A 291 -17.38 9.98 -1.06
C ASN A 291 -18.50 10.94 -0.63
N PRO A 292 -18.51 11.49 0.58
CA PRO A 292 -19.46 12.54 0.96
C PRO A 292 -19.21 13.87 0.21
N ALA A 293 -17.96 14.18 -0.14
CA ALA A 293 -17.59 15.45 -0.77
C ALA A 293 -17.62 15.42 -2.31
N LYS A 294 -17.56 14.26 -2.96
CA LYS A 294 -17.35 14.12 -4.43
C LYS A 294 -18.42 14.75 -5.32
N LYS A 295 -19.58 15.10 -4.77
CA LYS A 295 -20.67 15.77 -5.52
C LYS A 295 -20.55 17.30 -5.48
N ARG A 296 -19.63 17.86 -4.70
CA ARG A 296 -19.46 19.31 -4.59
C ARG A 296 -18.87 19.85 -5.90
N PRO A 297 -19.39 20.99 -6.43
CA PRO A 297 -18.96 21.52 -7.73
C PRO A 297 -17.50 22.02 -7.74
N ASN A 298 -16.91 22.21 -6.56
CA ASN A 298 -15.53 22.68 -6.39
C ASN A 298 -14.52 21.54 -6.15
N LEU A 299 -14.91 20.27 -6.40
CA LEU A 299 -14.03 19.11 -6.28
C LEU A 299 -14.11 18.27 -7.55
N GLU A 300 -12.98 18.12 -8.23
CA GLU A 300 -12.82 17.18 -9.33
C GLU A 300 -11.95 16.00 -8.88
N VAL A 301 -12.41 14.77 -9.16
CA VAL A 301 -11.66 13.54 -8.85
C VAL A 301 -11.32 12.84 -10.15
N ILE A 302 -10.04 12.81 -10.50
CA ILE A 302 -9.53 12.17 -11.71
C ILE A 302 -8.87 10.85 -11.35
N THR A 303 -9.44 9.74 -11.79
CA THR A 303 -8.89 8.39 -11.56
C THR A 303 -8.12 7.88 -12.78
N HIS A 304 -7.29 6.85 -12.55
CA HIS A 304 -6.36 6.29 -13.54
C HIS A 304 -5.40 7.34 -14.13
N ALA A 305 -5.02 8.33 -13.31
CA ALA A 305 -4.14 9.42 -13.64
C ALA A 305 -2.85 9.28 -12.81
N HIS A 306 -1.77 8.80 -13.43
CA HIS A 306 -0.48 8.65 -12.77
C HIS A 306 0.31 9.96 -12.90
N THR A 307 0.70 10.58 -11.78
CA THR A 307 1.47 11.82 -11.82
C THR A 307 2.90 11.51 -12.28
N GLU A 308 3.33 12.13 -13.38
CA GLU A 308 4.66 11.90 -13.95
C GLU A 308 5.70 12.83 -13.32
N SER A 309 5.34 14.11 -13.15
CA SER A 309 6.25 15.17 -12.66
C SER A 309 5.52 16.49 -12.42
N LEU A 310 6.20 17.40 -11.74
CA LEU A 310 5.78 18.78 -11.51
C LEU A 310 6.14 19.69 -12.70
N ILE A 311 5.36 20.76 -12.86
CA ILE A 311 5.58 21.80 -13.88
C ILE A 311 6.02 23.08 -13.18
N PHE A 312 7.14 23.65 -13.61
CA PHE A 312 7.75 24.86 -13.03
C PHE A 312 7.49 26.10 -13.87
N ASP A 313 7.52 27.26 -13.22
CA ASP A 313 7.44 28.56 -13.89
C ASP A 313 8.72 28.77 -14.74
N PRO A 314 8.60 29.12 -16.03
CA PRO A 314 9.76 29.40 -16.87
C PRO A 314 10.58 30.61 -16.39
N ASN A 315 10.01 31.51 -15.60
CA ASN A 315 10.67 32.71 -15.06
C ASN A 315 11.13 32.54 -13.60
N ASP A 316 10.63 31.52 -12.89
CA ASP A 316 11.07 31.18 -11.53
C ASP A 316 11.23 29.65 -11.40
N PRO A 317 12.47 29.12 -11.49
CA PRO A 317 12.73 27.70 -11.45
C PRO A 317 12.40 27.05 -10.09
N ARG A 318 12.09 27.84 -9.06
CA ARG A 318 11.68 27.37 -7.72
C ARG A 318 10.17 27.43 -7.52
N ARG A 319 9.38 27.93 -8.46
CA ARG A 319 7.91 27.98 -8.36
C ARG A 319 7.27 26.85 -9.13
N VAL A 320 6.49 26.03 -8.45
CA VAL A 320 5.63 25.03 -9.10
C VAL A 320 4.30 25.67 -9.50
N ILE A 321 3.87 25.43 -10.73
CA ILE A 321 2.67 26.01 -11.33
C ILE A 321 1.70 24.96 -11.89
N GLY A 322 2.04 23.68 -11.82
CA GLY A 322 1.16 22.62 -12.30
C GLY A 322 1.74 21.23 -12.12
N VAL A 323 0.96 20.24 -12.57
CA VAL A 323 1.34 18.83 -12.60
C VAL A 323 1.13 18.26 -14.00
N ARG A 324 2.03 17.37 -14.38
CA ARG A 324 1.89 16.52 -15.56
C ARG A 324 1.53 15.12 -15.11
N TYR A 325 0.51 14.53 -15.71
CA TYR A 325 0.06 13.17 -15.38
C TYR A 325 -0.32 12.39 -16.64
N SER A 326 -0.12 11.08 -16.61
CA SER A 326 -0.56 10.16 -17.65
C SER A 326 -1.93 9.59 -17.30
N ARG A 327 -2.88 9.65 -18.22
CA ARG A 327 -4.19 9.01 -18.09
C ARG A 327 -4.48 8.21 -19.35
N LYS A 328 -4.61 6.88 -19.18
CA LYS A 328 -4.79 5.93 -20.30
C LYS A 328 -3.70 6.06 -21.39
N GLY A 329 -2.46 6.28 -20.98
CA GLY A 329 -1.31 6.45 -21.89
C GLY A 329 -1.20 7.85 -22.50
N VAL A 330 -2.12 8.77 -22.21
CA VAL A 330 -2.08 10.16 -22.69
C VAL A 330 -1.55 11.08 -21.61
N MET A 331 -0.50 11.82 -21.94
CA MET A 331 0.01 12.88 -21.08
C MET A 331 -0.97 14.06 -21.06
N GLN A 332 -1.37 14.47 -19.87
CA GLN A 332 -2.20 15.63 -19.59
C GLN A 332 -1.48 16.57 -18.61
N LYS A 333 -1.90 17.83 -18.60
CA LYS A 333 -1.38 18.86 -17.70
C LYS A 333 -2.53 19.53 -16.97
N VAL A 334 -2.34 19.81 -15.69
CA VAL A 334 -3.22 20.68 -14.90
C VAL A 334 -2.38 21.79 -14.30
N MET A 335 -2.82 23.03 -14.51
CA MET A 335 -2.15 24.23 -14.04
C MET A 335 -2.87 24.80 -12.83
N LEU A 336 -2.11 25.40 -11.92
CA LEU A 336 -2.64 26.11 -10.76
C LEU A 336 -3.29 27.43 -11.18
N ASN A 337 -4.41 27.75 -10.54
CA ASN A 337 -4.92 29.11 -10.53
C ASN A 337 -4.01 30.02 -9.69
N PRO A 338 -4.04 31.35 -9.87
CA PRO A 338 -3.33 32.28 -9.01
C PRO A 338 -3.61 32.04 -7.53
N GLY A 339 -2.56 31.96 -6.71
CA GLY A 339 -2.65 31.63 -5.28
C GLY A 339 -2.85 30.15 -4.96
N GLY A 340 -2.94 29.27 -5.97
CA GLY A 340 -3.03 27.83 -5.80
C GLY A 340 -1.72 27.19 -5.30
N GLU A 341 -1.85 25.95 -4.84
CA GLU A 341 -0.77 25.13 -4.29
C GLU A 341 -0.96 23.66 -4.70
N ILE A 342 0.15 22.93 -4.89
CA ILE A 342 0.15 21.48 -5.09
C ILE A 342 0.48 20.80 -3.77
N VAL A 343 -0.27 19.74 -3.46
CA VAL A 343 -0.03 18.88 -2.30
C VAL A 343 0.25 17.47 -2.80
N LEU A 344 1.47 16.98 -2.60
CA LEU A 344 1.81 15.59 -2.85
C LEU A 344 1.31 14.72 -1.69
N SER A 345 0.47 13.75 -2.02
CA SER A 345 -0.02 12.73 -1.08
C SER A 345 0.14 11.33 -1.70
N ALA A 346 1.29 11.10 -2.35
CA ALA A 346 1.61 9.87 -3.06
C ALA A 346 2.33 8.82 -2.17
N GLY A 347 2.44 9.10 -0.87
CA GLY A 347 2.99 8.21 0.15
C GLY A 347 4.52 8.18 0.17
N ALA A 348 5.07 7.43 1.12
CA ALA A 348 6.52 7.28 1.33
C ALA A 348 7.29 6.66 0.15
N ILE A 349 6.60 6.20 -0.89
CA ILE A 349 7.19 5.66 -2.11
C ILE A 349 7.01 6.64 -3.27
N GLY A 350 5.77 7.06 -3.54
CA GLY A 350 5.45 7.87 -4.71
C GLY A 350 5.86 9.34 -4.58
N SER A 351 5.74 9.93 -3.38
CA SER A 351 6.09 11.35 -3.17
C SER A 351 7.57 11.65 -3.44
N PRO A 352 8.56 10.90 -2.89
CA PRO A 352 9.96 11.13 -3.23
C PRO A 352 10.23 10.86 -4.71
N GLN A 353 9.62 9.82 -5.31
CA GLN A 353 9.77 9.53 -6.73
C GLN A 353 9.32 10.70 -7.62
N ILE A 354 8.16 11.29 -7.34
CA ILE A 354 7.65 12.46 -8.10
C ILE A 354 8.58 13.66 -7.94
N LEU A 355 9.11 13.91 -6.73
CA LEU A 355 10.08 14.98 -6.49
C LEU A 355 11.36 14.76 -7.32
N GLU A 356 11.91 13.55 -7.29
CA GLU A 356 13.14 13.21 -8.01
C GLU A 356 12.95 13.29 -9.53
N LEU A 357 11.87 12.72 -10.07
CA LEU A 357 11.52 12.84 -11.50
C LEU A 357 11.27 14.28 -11.94
N SER A 358 11.01 15.18 -10.99
CA SER A 358 10.85 16.63 -11.21
C SER A 358 12.16 17.41 -11.07
N GLY A 359 13.28 16.72 -10.81
CA GLY A 359 14.60 17.30 -10.62
C GLY A 359 14.87 17.83 -9.21
N ILE A 360 14.07 17.45 -8.21
CA ILE A 360 14.26 17.82 -6.81
C ILE A 360 14.78 16.61 -6.03
N GLY A 361 16.02 16.66 -5.55
CA GLY A 361 16.61 15.54 -4.81
C GLY A 361 18.13 15.63 -4.71
N ARG A 362 18.79 14.53 -4.37
CA ARG A 362 20.27 14.45 -4.35
C ARG A 362 20.82 14.49 -5.77
N GLY A 363 21.70 15.44 -6.07
CA GLY A 363 22.19 15.68 -7.42
C GLY A 363 22.85 14.46 -8.07
N GLU A 364 23.67 13.72 -7.33
CA GLU A 364 24.31 12.49 -7.82
C GLU A 364 23.30 11.41 -8.23
N VAL A 365 22.25 11.22 -7.42
CA VAL A 365 21.18 10.24 -7.69
C VAL A 365 20.44 10.61 -8.97
N LEU A 366 20.04 11.88 -9.09
CA LEU A 366 19.32 12.39 -10.26
C LEU A 366 20.15 12.26 -11.53
N GLN A 367 21.41 12.69 -11.50
CA GLN A 367 22.32 12.60 -12.65
C GLN A 367 22.53 11.16 -13.10
N LYS A 368 22.72 10.24 -12.15
CA LYS A 368 22.86 8.79 -12.44
C LYS A 368 21.61 8.19 -13.06
N ALA A 369 20.42 8.69 -12.68
CA ALA A 369 19.15 8.29 -13.28
C ALA A 369 18.84 9.02 -14.60
N GLY A 370 19.70 9.94 -15.06
CA GLY A 370 19.47 10.72 -16.29
C GLY A 370 18.44 11.84 -16.14
N VAL A 371 18.24 12.35 -14.92
CA VAL A 371 17.36 13.48 -14.61
C VAL A 371 18.18 14.73 -14.32
N GLU A 372 17.78 15.86 -14.89
CA GLU A 372 18.40 17.16 -14.64
C GLU A 372 18.17 17.62 -13.19
N VAL A 373 19.23 18.05 -12.52
CA VAL A 373 19.14 18.60 -11.15
C VAL A 373 18.60 20.03 -11.23
N ARG A 374 17.35 20.21 -10.80
CA ARG A 374 16.71 21.52 -10.67
C ARG A 374 16.92 22.14 -9.30
N HIS A 375 16.79 21.33 -8.24
CA HIS A 375 16.98 21.77 -6.88
C HIS A 375 17.62 20.66 -6.04
N GLU A 376 18.81 20.94 -5.51
CA GLU A 376 19.49 20.04 -4.59
C GLU A 376 18.73 19.99 -3.27
N LEU A 377 18.14 18.84 -2.96
CA LEU A 377 17.45 18.57 -1.70
C LEU A 377 17.79 17.13 -1.27
N PRO A 378 18.96 16.92 -0.63
CA PRO A 378 19.58 15.60 -0.49
C PRO A 378 18.83 14.63 0.43
N GLY A 379 17.83 15.11 1.17
CA GLY A 379 16.95 14.31 2.01
C GLY A 379 15.80 13.61 1.27
N VAL A 380 15.50 13.99 0.02
CA VAL A 380 14.44 13.34 -0.76
C VAL A 380 14.81 11.88 -1.00
N GLY A 381 13.91 10.98 -0.63
CA GLY A 381 14.09 9.53 -0.78
C GLY A 381 14.89 8.89 0.36
N GLU A 382 15.56 9.67 1.20
CA GLU A 382 16.40 9.17 2.28
C GLU A 382 15.62 8.90 3.57
N CYS A 383 16.27 8.31 4.57
CA CYS A 383 15.69 8.06 5.89
C CYS A 383 14.44 7.17 5.88
N LEU A 384 14.27 6.30 4.87
CA LEU A 384 13.16 5.35 4.82
C LEU A 384 13.10 4.53 6.12
N GLN A 385 11.96 4.59 6.79
CA GLN A 385 11.68 3.81 8.00
C GLN A 385 10.44 2.97 7.77
N ASP A 386 10.44 1.77 8.33
CA ASP A 386 9.33 0.84 8.28
C ASP A 386 9.39 -0.09 9.49
N HIS A 387 8.24 -0.65 9.85
CA HIS A 387 8.14 -1.67 10.88
C HIS A 387 8.51 -3.03 10.27
N LEU A 388 9.59 -3.63 10.76
CA LEU A 388 9.98 -4.99 10.41
C LEU A 388 9.23 -5.97 11.31
N GLN A 389 8.33 -6.78 10.73
CA GLN A 389 7.68 -7.86 11.47
C GLN A 389 8.49 -9.15 11.40
N ILE A 390 8.65 -9.76 12.57
CA ILE A 390 9.20 -11.09 12.79
C ILE A 390 8.02 -12.02 12.98
N ARG A 391 7.83 -12.95 12.05
CA ARG A 391 6.63 -13.77 12.01
C ARG A 391 6.85 -15.12 12.68
N LEU A 392 6.19 -15.34 13.81
CA LEU A 392 6.25 -16.60 14.55
C LEU A 392 4.96 -17.39 14.33
N VAL A 393 5.06 -18.70 14.14
CA VAL A 393 3.93 -19.60 13.88
C VAL A 393 3.97 -20.76 14.85
N TYR A 394 2.82 -21.06 15.44
CA TYR A 394 2.67 -22.17 16.37
C TYR A 394 1.52 -23.06 15.93
N GLU A 395 1.72 -24.38 16.04
CA GLU A 395 0.63 -25.35 15.93
C GLU A 395 -0.07 -25.44 17.28
N VAL A 396 -1.40 -25.51 17.24
CA VAL A 396 -2.23 -25.55 18.46
C VAL A 396 -3.22 -26.71 18.42
N ASN A 397 -3.68 -27.13 19.59
CA ASN A 397 -4.63 -28.23 19.73
C ASN A 397 -6.11 -27.81 19.73
N VAL A 398 -6.39 -26.54 19.43
CA VAL A 398 -7.76 -25.99 19.33
C VAL A 398 -8.06 -25.52 17.92
N GLN A 399 -9.35 -25.52 17.57
CA GLN A 399 -9.77 -25.10 16.25
C GLN A 399 -9.44 -23.62 15.99
N THR A 400 -8.88 -23.37 14.82
CA THR A 400 -8.50 -22.04 14.33
C THR A 400 -9.21 -21.75 13.01
N LEU A 401 -9.00 -20.57 12.43
CA LEU A 401 -9.58 -20.25 11.14
C LEU A 401 -9.07 -21.17 10.01
N ASN A 402 -7.90 -21.78 10.17
CA ASN A 402 -7.36 -22.80 9.27
C ASN A 402 -8.36 -23.96 9.05
N ASP A 403 -8.94 -24.47 10.14
CA ASP A 403 -9.87 -25.60 10.12
C ASP A 403 -11.17 -25.28 9.37
N ALA A 404 -11.63 -24.03 9.49
CA ALA A 404 -12.84 -23.58 8.84
C ALA A 404 -12.61 -23.26 7.36
N ILE A 405 -11.48 -22.63 7.01
CA ILE A 405 -11.15 -22.27 5.62
C ILE A 405 -10.79 -23.49 4.77
N ASN A 406 -10.05 -24.45 5.33
CA ASN A 406 -9.58 -25.60 4.56
C ASN A 406 -10.70 -26.61 4.21
N ARG A 407 -11.86 -26.51 4.88
CA ARG A 407 -13.02 -27.38 4.64
C ARG A 407 -14.12 -26.64 3.90
N PHE A 408 -14.62 -27.23 2.81
CA PHE A 408 -15.61 -26.59 1.95
C PHE A 408 -16.88 -26.14 2.68
N GLY A 409 -17.50 -27.02 3.48
CA GLY A 409 -18.75 -26.72 4.19
C GLY A 409 -18.63 -25.53 5.16
N PRO A 410 -17.74 -25.60 6.18
CA PRO A 410 -17.50 -24.47 7.09
C PRO A 410 -17.08 -23.18 6.37
N ARG A 411 -16.25 -23.26 5.32
CA ARG A 411 -15.88 -22.09 4.50
C ARG A 411 -17.09 -21.41 3.87
N MET A 412 -18.02 -22.19 3.31
CA MET A 412 -19.27 -21.64 2.78
C MET A 412 -20.14 -21.00 3.87
N GLY A 413 -20.15 -21.59 5.08
CA GLY A 413 -20.82 -21.03 6.25
C GLY A 413 -20.29 -19.66 6.67
N ILE A 414 -18.97 -19.45 6.63
CA ILE A 414 -18.35 -18.13 6.86
C ILE A 414 -18.89 -17.11 5.84
N GLY A 415 -18.93 -17.49 4.57
CA GLY A 415 -19.47 -16.69 3.48
C GLY A 415 -20.92 -16.26 3.74
N LEU A 416 -21.77 -17.23 4.05
CA LEU A 416 -23.20 -17.03 4.28
C LEU A 416 -23.47 -16.14 5.51
N ASN A 417 -22.75 -16.37 6.60
CA ASN A 417 -22.90 -15.59 7.84
C ASN A 417 -22.59 -14.10 7.61
N TYR A 418 -21.57 -13.80 6.81
CA TYR A 418 -21.26 -12.42 6.47
C TYR A 418 -22.30 -11.79 5.53
N VAL A 419 -22.78 -12.52 4.52
CA VAL A 419 -23.80 -12.01 3.60
C VAL A 419 -25.10 -11.67 4.34
N LEU A 420 -25.55 -12.57 5.22
CA LEU A 420 -26.81 -12.43 5.94
C LEU A 420 -26.73 -11.46 7.13
N PHE A 421 -25.64 -11.53 7.90
CA PHE A 421 -25.56 -10.86 9.21
C PHE A 421 -24.42 -9.86 9.33
N ARG A 422 -23.53 -9.77 8.34
CA ARG A 422 -22.33 -8.91 8.37
C ARG A 422 -21.42 -9.18 9.57
N LYS A 423 -21.31 -10.46 9.94
CA LYS A 423 -20.54 -10.94 11.09
C LYS A 423 -19.52 -12.00 10.67
N GLY A 424 -18.59 -12.28 11.58
CA GLY A 424 -17.60 -13.34 11.44
C GLY A 424 -16.28 -12.88 10.80
N PRO A 425 -15.38 -13.82 10.48
CA PRO A 425 -13.99 -13.52 10.10
C PRO A 425 -13.83 -12.51 8.95
N MET A 426 -14.76 -12.46 8.00
CA MET A 426 -14.69 -11.52 6.87
C MET A 426 -15.03 -10.06 7.22
N SER A 427 -15.53 -9.82 8.43
CA SER A 427 -15.81 -8.47 8.96
C SER A 427 -14.69 -7.91 9.84
N LEU A 428 -13.58 -8.65 9.97
CA LEU A 428 -12.50 -8.37 10.91
C LEU A 428 -11.17 -8.18 10.18
N GLY A 429 -10.26 -7.42 10.81
CA GLY A 429 -8.84 -7.47 10.47
C GLY A 429 -8.27 -8.88 10.65
N ALA A 430 -7.23 -9.22 9.88
CA ALA A 430 -6.55 -10.52 10.01
C ALA A 430 -5.94 -10.69 11.41
N SER A 431 -5.37 -9.62 11.96
CA SER A 431 -4.91 -9.55 13.34
C SER A 431 -6.03 -9.09 14.26
N GLN A 432 -6.24 -9.85 15.34
CA GLN A 432 -7.36 -9.65 16.26
C GLN A 432 -6.91 -9.11 17.61
N VAL A 433 -5.82 -9.64 18.15
CA VAL A 433 -5.25 -9.22 19.44
C VAL A 433 -3.94 -8.46 19.19
N CYS A 434 -3.75 -7.41 19.97
CA CYS A 434 -2.57 -6.57 20.00
C CYS A 434 -1.91 -6.64 21.38
N VAL A 435 -0.59 -6.54 21.40
CA VAL A 435 0.20 -6.35 22.63
C VAL A 435 1.18 -5.23 22.36
N PHE A 436 1.20 -4.21 23.21
CA PHE A 436 2.28 -3.23 23.28
C PHE A 436 3.04 -3.50 24.58
N ALA A 437 4.28 -3.95 24.45
CA ALA A 437 5.09 -4.36 25.59
C ALA A 437 6.48 -3.74 25.54
N LYS A 438 7.13 -3.71 26.71
CA LYS A 438 8.55 -3.39 26.86
C LYS A 438 9.36 -4.67 26.70
N SER A 439 10.30 -4.68 25.76
CA SER A 439 11.15 -5.84 25.47
C SER A 439 12.20 -6.11 26.54
N MET A 440 12.45 -5.14 27.42
CA MET A 440 13.35 -5.23 28.56
C MET A 440 12.93 -4.28 29.68
N GLU A 441 13.38 -4.60 30.90
CA GLU A 441 13.22 -3.74 32.07
C GLU A 441 13.96 -2.39 31.88
N GLY A 442 13.40 -1.32 32.45
CA GLY A 442 13.98 0.03 32.41
C GLY A 442 13.57 0.88 31.20
N LEU A 443 12.80 0.35 30.25
CA LEU A 443 12.19 1.15 29.18
C LEU A 443 11.03 1.99 29.72
N GLU A 444 10.99 3.26 29.33
CA GLU A 444 9.92 4.19 29.71
C GLU A 444 8.59 3.80 29.05
N THR A 445 8.62 3.54 27.75
CA THR A 445 7.44 3.19 26.94
C THR A 445 7.62 1.87 26.17
N PRO A 446 6.52 1.19 25.77
CA PRO A 446 6.59 -0.01 24.95
C PRO A 446 7.42 0.20 23.68
N ASP A 447 8.28 -0.75 23.35
CA ASP A 447 9.15 -0.73 22.18
C ASP A 447 8.86 -1.87 21.19
N ILE A 448 8.01 -2.83 21.55
CA ILE A 448 7.56 -3.92 20.68
C ILE A 448 6.04 -4.02 20.61
N GLN A 449 5.53 -4.41 19.44
CA GLN A 449 4.11 -4.66 19.19
C GLN A 449 3.88 -6.05 18.62
N PHE A 450 2.97 -6.80 19.23
CA PHE A 450 2.47 -8.06 18.68
C PHE A 450 1.18 -7.88 17.90
N HIS A 451 1.08 -8.61 16.79
CA HIS A 451 -0.10 -8.81 15.97
C HIS A 451 -0.45 -10.29 16.02
N PHE A 452 -1.44 -10.64 16.83
CA PHE A 452 -1.88 -12.02 16.99
C PHE A 452 -3.04 -12.35 16.06
N GLN A 453 -2.93 -13.48 15.39
CA GLN A 453 -3.91 -13.99 14.44
C GLN A 453 -4.24 -15.44 14.82
N PRO A 454 -5.52 -15.80 15.03
CA PRO A 454 -5.94 -17.19 15.23
C PRO A 454 -6.03 -17.94 13.88
N LEU A 455 -4.99 -17.78 13.06
CA LEU A 455 -4.78 -18.41 11.77
C LEU A 455 -3.27 -18.50 11.46
N SER A 456 -2.90 -19.36 10.52
CA SER A 456 -1.52 -19.46 10.03
C SER A 456 -1.42 -19.81 8.53
N ALA A 457 -0.43 -19.22 7.87
CA ALA A 457 -0.01 -19.51 6.49
C ALA A 457 1.51 -19.25 6.36
N ASP A 458 2.14 -19.53 5.23
CA ASP A 458 3.57 -19.20 5.03
C ASP A 458 3.79 -17.68 4.89
N LYS A 459 2.85 -17.01 4.22
CA LYS A 459 2.80 -15.56 4.06
C LYS A 459 1.36 -15.06 4.25
N PRO A 460 1.15 -13.80 4.64
CA PRO A 460 -0.19 -13.23 4.76
C PRO A 460 -0.98 -13.42 3.45
N GLY A 461 -2.22 -13.91 3.48
CA GLY A 461 -3.08 -14.01 2.28
C GLY A 461 -2.85 -15.20 1.34
N ILE A 462 -1.97 -16.16 1.70
CA ILE A 462 -1.77 -17.43 0.97
C ILE A 462 -2.70 -18.54 1.49
N LYS A 463 -2.74 -19.68 0.80
CA LYS A 463 -3.27 -20.96 1.29
C LYS A 463 -2.90 -21.18 2.77
N MET A 464 -3.92 -21.35 3.59
CA MET A 464 -3.78 -21.64 5.01
C MET A 464 -3.06 -22.98 5.22
N HIS A 465 -2.25 -23.08 6.27
CA HIS A 465 -1.65 -24.35 6.66
C HIS A 465 -2.71 -25.42 6.93
N PRO A 466 -2.40 -26.71 6.68
CA PRO A 466 -3.37 -27.80 6.83
C PRO A 466 -3.67 -28.18 8.30
N PHE A 467 -2.99 -27.56 9.25
CA PHE A 467 -3.15 -27.77 10.69
C PHE A 467 -3.81 -26.56 11.36
N SER A 468 -4.36 -26.77 12.56
CA SER A 468 -4.78 -25.67 13.43
C SER A 468 -3.56 -24.89 13.90
N GLY A 469 -3.50 -23.60 13.58
CA GLY A 469 -2.31 -22.80 13.86
C GLY A 469 -2.60 -21.34 14.09
N ILE A 470 -1.72 -20.71 14.86
CA ILE A 470 -1.76 -19.29 15.18
C ILE A 470 -0.50 -18.60 14.64
N THR A 471 -0.64 -17.30 14.36
CA THR A 471 0.48 -16.43 14.00
C THR A 471 0.63 -15.36 15.07
N SER A 472 1.83 -15.21 15.60
CA SER A 472 2.19 -14.13 16.51
C SER A 472 3.33 -13.34 15.88
N SER A 473 2.98 -12.33 15.08
CA SER A 473 3.97 -11.44 14.47
C SER A 473 4.37 -10.35 15.45
N VAL A 474 5.66 -10.08 15.59
CA VAL A 474 6.17 -9.00 16.45
C VAL A 474 7.01 -8.01 15.66
N CYS A 475 6.84 -6.72 15.88
CA CYS A 475 7.72 -5.68 15.32
C CYS A 475 8.24 -4.75 16.40
N GLN A 476 9.44 -4.21 16.19
CA GLN A 476 9.96 -3.07 16.95
C GLN A 476 9.22 -1.80 16.51
N LEU A 477 8.84 -0.94 17.45
CA LEU A 477 8.01 0.25 17.21
C LEU A 477 8.78 1.47 16.76
N ARG A 478 10.06 1.56 17.14
CA ARG A 478 10.93 2.71 16.86
C ARG A 478 12.30 2.21 16.40
N PRO A 479 12.43 1.66 15.18
CA PRO A 479 13.70 1.19 14.65
C PRO A 479 14.68 2.35 14.40
N GLU A 480 15.98 2.10 14.56
CA GLU A 480 17.08 3.03 14.24
C GLU A 480 17.61 2.84 12.82
N SER A 481 17.42 1.66 12.22
CA SER A 481 17.76 1.40 10.83
C SER A 481 17.09 2.42 9.90
N ARG A 482 17.86 2.90 8.92
CA ARG A 482 17.40 3.85 7.90
C ARG A 482 17.76 3.33 6.51
N GLY A 483 16.77 3.26 5.65
CA GLY A 483 16.90 2.94 4.24
C GLY A 483 16.81 4.16 3.34
N HIS A 484 16.66 3.89 2.05
CA HIS A 484 16.35 4.90 1.04
C HIS A 484 15.48 4.35 -0.10
N ILE A 485 14.87 5.27 -0.83
CA ILE A 485 14.16 5.02 -2.07
C ILE A 485 14.57 6.07 -3.12
N HIS A 486 15.01 5.60 -4.29
CA HIS A 486 15.46 6.49 -5.36
C HIS A 486 15.02 6.00 -6.74
N ILE A 487 14.75 6.93 -7.64
CA ILE A 487 14.50 6.63 -9.05
C ILE A 487 15.66 5.86 -9.68
N ALA A 488 15.32 4.92 -10.57
CA ALA A 488 16.31 4.14 -11.30
C ALA A 488 16.64 4.72 -12.69
N SER A 489 15.71 5.52 -13.24
CA SER A 489 15.72 6.05 -14.58
C SER A 489 14.86 7.33 -14.63
N PRO A 490 14.80 8.07 -15.76
CA PRO A 490 13.98 9.26 -15.88
C PRO A 490 12.52 8.92 -16.25
N LYS A 491 12.16 7.63 -16.33
CA LYS A 491 10.83 7.17 -16.75
C LYS A 491 9.94 6.96 -15.52
N TRP A 492 8.80 7.64 -15.49
CA TRP A 492 7.80 7.49 -14.43
C TRP A 492 7.21 6.08 -14.36
N THR A 493 7.28 5.31 -15.45
CA THR A 493 6.81 3.91 -15.52
C THR A 493 7.73 2.92 -14.81
N ASP A 494 8.98 3.30 -14.57
CA ASP A 494 9.97 2.42 -13.97
C ASP A 494 9.84 2.47 -12.44
N TYR A 495 9.85 1.31 -11.80
CA TYR A 495 9.80 1.25 -10.34
C TYR A 495 11.07 1.85 -9.72
N PRO A 496 10.95 2.62 -8.61
CA PRO A 496 12.10 3.10 -7.88
C PRO A 496 12.84 1.94 -7.20
N LYS A 497 14.13 2.12 -6.93
CA LYS A 497 14.94 1.21 -6.13
C LYS A 497 14.68 1.48 -4.66
N ILE A 498 14.26 0.45 -3.93
CA ILE A 498 13.96 0.52 -2.49
C ILE A 498 14.99 -0.32 -1.74
N VAL A 499 15.71 0.32 -0.81
CA VAL A 499 16.71 -0.33 0.04
C VAL A 499 16.40 -0.02 1.50
N PRO A 500 15.63 -0.88 2.21
CA PRO A 500 15.17 -0.58 3.57
C PRO A 500 16.25 -0.64 4.66
N ASN A 501 17.35 -1.36 4.43
CA ASN A 501 18.44 -1.59 5.40
C ASN A 501 17.96 -2.11 6.76
N TYR A 502 16.97 -3.00 6.78
CA TYR A 502 16.49 -3.64 8.01
C TYR A 502 17.64 -4.26 8.82
N LEU A 503 17.62 -4.06 10.14
CA LEU A 503 18.59 -4.62 11.09
C LEU A 503 20.04 -4.16 10.87
N SER A 504 20.24 -3.05 10.15
CA SER A 504 21.54 -2.39 10.02
C SER A 504 22.03 -1.79 11.35
N ALA A 505 21.12 -1.35 12.22
CA ALA A 505 21.44 -0.82 13.54
C ALA A 505 21.56 -1.94 14.58
N ARG A 506 22.55 -1.83 15.48
CA ARG A 506 22.75 -2.82 16.55
C ARG A 506 21.59 -2.85 17.54
N ALA A 507 21.00 -1.70 17.85
CA ALA A 507 19.84 -1.61 18.74
C ALA A 507 18.67 -2.44 18.21
N ASP A 508 18.42 -2.37 16.90
CA ASP A 508 17.32 -3.11 16.25
C ASP A 508 17.55 -4.62 16.28
N GLN A 509 18.79 -5.07 16.05
CA GLN A 509 19.16 -6.48 16.18
C GLN A 509 18.89 -7.00 17.59
N LEU A 510 19.29 -6.24 18.61
CA LEU A 510 19.09 -6.62 20.01
C LEU A 510 17.59 -6.63 20.38
N CYS A 511 16.83 -5.64 19.91
CA CYS A 511 15.38 -5.60 20.12
C CYS A 511 14.68 -6.81 19.46
N ALA A 512 15.06 -7.15 18.22
CA ALA A 512 14.52 -8.30 17.52
C ALA A 512 14.77 -9.62 18.27
N ILE A 513 15.97 -9.83 18.80
CA ILE A 513 16.29 -11.02 19.62
C ILE A 513 15.41 -11.05 20.87
N ARG A 514 15.28 -9.93 21.59
CA ARG A 514 14.43 -9.83 22.78
C ARG A 514 12.96 -10.09 22.44
N ALA A 515 12.47 -9.58 21.32
CA ALA A 515 11.10 -9.80 20.85
C ALA A 515 10.79 -11.29 20.62
N VAL A 516 11.70 -12.03 19.98
CA VAL A 516 11.56 -13.50 19.80
C VAL A 516 11.60 -14.23 21.14
N LYS A 517 12.52 -13.85 22.05
CA LYS A 517 12.59 -14.43 23.40
C LYS A 517 11.33 -14.17 24.20
N PHE A 518 10.78 -12.96 24.12
CA PHE A 518 9.51 -12.58 24.75
C PHE A 518 8.35 -13.44 24.24
N ALA A 519 8.24 -13.60 22.91
CA ALA A 519 7.21 -14.43 22.29
C ALA A 519 7.29 -15.90 22.75
N ARG A 520 8.51 -16.46 22.83
CA ARG A 520 8.74 -17.82 23.33
C ARG A 520 8.51 -17.95 24.84
N ALA A 521 8.68 -16.88 25.61
CA ALA A 521 8.31 -16.88 27.02
C ALA A 521 6.79 -16.91 27.17
N MET A 522 6.05 -16.14 26.36
CA MET A 522 4.59 -16.18 26.36
C MET A 522 4.02 -17.57 26.10
N THR A 523 4.61 -18.36 25.18
CA THR A 523 4.12 -19.73 24.90
C THR A 523 4.35 -20.72 26.05
N LYS A 524 5.17 -20.37 27.04
CA LYS A 524 5.47 -21.19 28.23
C LYS A 524 4.64 -20.80 29.47
N THR A 525 3.81 -19.77 29.36
CA THR A 525 2.89 -19.35 30.43
C THR A 525 1.84 -20.42 30.73
N ASN A 526 1.21 -20.37 31.91
CA ASN A 526 0.16 -21.32 32.28
C ASN A 526 -1.08 -21.15 31.38
N ALA A 527 -1.38 -19.91 31.00
CA ALA A 527 -2.49 -19.61 30.09
C ALA A 527 -2.32 -20.21 28.69
N LEU A 528 -1.13 -20.10 28.08
CA LEU A 528 -0.96 -20.44 26.65
C LEU A 528 -0.34 -21.83 26.43
N SER A 529 0.52 -22.32 27.33
CA SER A 529 1.20 -23.62 27.15
C SER A 529 0.27 -24.82 26.94
N PRO A 530 -0.94 -24.92 27.53
CA PRO A 530 -1.85 -26.04 27.28
C PRO A 530 -2.33 -26.13 25.83
N TYR A 531 -2.27 -25.02 25.09
CA TYR A 531 -2.72 -24.94 23.70
C TYR A 531 -1.61 -25.23 22.69
N ILE A 532 -0.35 -24.95 23.04
CA ILE A 532 0.79 -25.00 22.12
C ILE A 532 1.27 -26.43 21.93
N LEU A 533 1.21 -26.94 20.70
CA LEU A 533 1.76 -28.25 20.34
C LEU A 533 3.24 -28.16 19.96
N ARG A 534 3.60 -27.20 19.12
CA ARG A 534 4.98 -26.92 18.73
C ARG A 534 5.15 -25.54 18.09
N GLU A 535 6.38 -25.03 18.15
CA GLU A 535 6.84 -23.93 17.32
C GLU A 535 7.06 -24.45 15.88
N HIS A 536 6.35 -23.85 14.92
CA HIS A 536 6.50 -24.14 13.50
C HIS A 536 7.49 -23.18 12.84
N VAL A 537 7.40 -21.89 13.19
CA VAL A 537 8.35 -20.84 12.80
C VAL A 537 8.75 -20.06 14.05
N PRO A 538 10.05 -19.91 14.36
CA PRO A 538 11.22 -20.36 13.60
C PRO A 538 11.40 -21.88 13.56
N GLY A 539 11.83 -22.41 12.42
CA GLY A 539 12.26 -23.81 12.30
C GLY A 539 13.61 -24.04 13.00
N ASN A 540 14.02 -25.31 13.13
CA ASN A 540 15.34 -25.73 13.66
C ASN A 540 15.65 -25.31 15.12
N ASN A 541 14.70 -24.74 15.84
CA ASN A 541 14.79 -24.40 17.27
C ASN A 541 16.08 -23.64 17.65
N PRO A 542 16.35 -22.46 17.07
CA PRO A 542 17.55 -21.65 17.40
C PRO A 542 17.61 -21.35 18.90
N GLN A 543 18.77 -21.51 19.54
CA GLN A 543 18.95 -21.35 20.99
C GLN A 543 19.80 -20.13 21.36
N THR A 544 20.83 -19.82 20.56
CA THR A 544 21.73 -18.70 20.85
C THR A 544 21.24 -17.39 20.25
N ASP A 545 21.73 -16.27 20.75
CA ASP A 545 21.36 -14.93 20.26
C ASP A 545 21.74 -14.74 18.78
N ASP A 546 22.87 -15.31 18.34
CA ASP A 546 23.31 -15.26 16.95
C ASP A 546 22.43 -16.12 16.04
N GLU A 547 22.03 -17.32 16.49
CA GLU A 547 21.09 -18.18 15.77
C GLU A 547 19.71 -17.52 15.68
N LEU A 548 19.25 -16.90 16.77
CA LEU A 548 17.98 -16.16 16.78
C LEU A 548 18.03 -14.99 15.80
N LEU A 549 19.10 -14.20 15.82
CA LEU A 549 19.25 -13.07 14.91
C LEU A 549 19.32 -13.52 13.45
N GLN A 550 20.03 -14.61 13.16
CA GLN A 550 20.05 -15.15 11.81
C GLN A 550 18.64 -15.58 11.38
N CYS A 551 17.91 -16.25 12.26
CA CYS A 551 16.54 -16.62 11.96
C CYS A 551 15.63 -15.40 11.73
N VAL A 552 15.77 -14.35 12.56
CA VAL A 552 15.07 -13.08 12.34
C VAL A 552 15.33 -12.56 10.94
N ARG A 553 16.59 -12.56 10.46
CA ARG A 553 16.91 -12.12 9.08
C ARG A 553 16.20 -12.95 8.02
N ASP A 554 16.06 -14.25 8.24
CA ASP A 554 15.49 -15.18 7.27
C ASP A 554 13.95 -15.10 7.20
N ILE A 555 13.28 -14.83 8.32
CA ILE A 555 11.81 -14.89 8.42
C ILE A 555 11.10 -13.54 8.44
N SER A 556 11.84 -12.44 8.62
CA SER A 556 11.22 -11.12 8.78
C SER A 556 10.83 -10.49 7.46
N GLN A 557 9.76 -9.72 7.49
CA GLN A 557 9.24 -8.98 6.35
C GLN A 557 8.73 -7.62 6.80
N THR A 558 8.52 -6.70 5.86
CA THR A 558 7.77 -5.47 6.14
C THR A 558 6.34 -5.80 6.62
N ILE A 559 5.79 -4.99 7.53
CA ILE A 559 4.34 -4.95 7.82
C ILE A 559 3.65 -3.75 7.15
N TYR A 560 4.29 -3.19 6.12
CA TYR A 560 3.77 -2.19 5.19
C TYR A 560 3.51 -0.83 5.83
N HIS A 561 4.44 -0.36 6.66
CA HIS A 561 4.42 0.96 7.28
C HIS A 561 5.59 1.85 6.81
N PRO A 562 5.89 1.98 5.50
CA PRO A 562 6.97 2.86 5.05
C PRO A 562 6.64 4.33 5.32
N THR A 563 7.63 5.08 5.83
CA THR A 563 7.52 6.49 6.20
C THR A 563 8.83 7.24 5.93
N SER A 564 8.84 8.54 6.23
CA SER A 564 10.06 9.35 6.44
C SER A 564 10.89 9.77 5.22
N THR A 565 10.53 9.33 4.02
CA THR A 565 11.26 9.61 2.77
C THR A 565 11.16 11.04 2.25
N CYS A 566 10.32 11.87 2.87
CA CYS A 566 10.24 13.31 2.67
C CYS A 566 10.16 14.02 4.04
N ARG A 567 10.98 13.59 5.00
CA ARG A 567 10.83 13.96 6.41
C ARG A 567 10.77 15.47 6.66
N MET A 568 9.91 15.85 7.60
CA MET A 568 9.87 17.21 8.12
C MET A 568 11.08 17.51 9.02
N GLY A 569 11.47 18.77 9.06
CA GLY A 569 12.52 19.26 9.95
C GLY A 569 13.14 20.57 9.48
N HIS A 570 14.20 20.96 10.16
CA HIS A 570 14.92 22.22 9.92
C HIS A 570 16.43 22.03 9.69
N ASP A 571 16.88 20.77 9.59
CA ASP A 571 18.26 20.43 9.25
C ASP A 571 18.45 20.21 7.74
N ASN A 572 19.70 20.03 7.29
CA ASN A 572 20.05 19.94 5.87
C ASN A 572 19.48 18.71 5.14
N MET A 573 18.97 17.72 5.87
CA MET A 573 18.35 16.50 5.35
C MET A 573 16.82 16.53 5.47
N ALA A 574 16.24 17.62 5.96
CA ALA A 574 14.79 17.82 5.94
C ALA A 574 14.31 18.13 4.52
N VAL A 575 13.16 17.58 4.14
CA VAL A 575 12.53 17.79 2.82
C VAL A 575 11.41 18.81 2.91
N VAL A 576 10.65 18.80 4.01
CA VAL A 576 9.62 19.78 4.29
C VAL A 576 9.85 20.50 5.61
N ASP A 577 9.29 21.70 5.75
CA ASP A 577 9.26 22.40 7.04
C ASP A 577 8.13 21.91 7.97
N ASP A 578 8.04 22.48 9.16
CA ASP A 578 6.99 22.21 10.15
C ASP A 578 5.56 22.56 9.66
N ARG A 579 5.45 23.26 8.53
CA ARG A 579 4.20 23.54 7.81
C ARG A 579 4.04 22.65 6.58
N LEU A 580 4.85 21.62 6.40
CA LEU A 580 4.78 20.67 5.28
C LEU A 580 5.16 21.26 3.91
N ARG A 581 5.73 22.47 3.86
CA ARG A 581 6.19 23.10 2.60
C ARG A 581 7.54 22.53 2.22
N VAL A 582 7.72 22.19 0.95
CA VAL A 582 9.00 21.68 0.45
C VAL A 582 10.06 22.77 0.55
N HIS A 583 11.20 22.45 1.14
CA HIS A 583 12.29 23.40 1.31
C HIS A 583 12.79 23.90 -0.05
N GLY A 584 12.99 25.21 -0.17
CA GLY A 584 13.50 25.84 -1.39
C GLY A 584 12.54 25.88 -2.58
N ILE A 585 11.33 25.30 -2.48
CA ILE A 585 10.34 25.24 -3.56
C ILE A 585 9.03 25.91 -3.11
N THR A 586 8.51 26.81 -3.93
CA THR A 586 7.26 27.53 -3.63
C THR A 586 6.07 26.89 -4.35
N GLY A 587 4.92 26.89 -3.69
CA GLY A 587 3.67 26.33 -4.23
C GLY A 587 3.56 24.80 -4.13
N LEU A 588 4.38 24.18 -3.27
CA LEU A 588 4.45 22.74 -3.11
C LEU A 588 4.49 22.33 -1.63
N ARG A 589 3.64 21.36 -1.27
CA ARG A 589 3.68 20.63 0.01
C ARG A 589 3.75 19.13 -0.21
N VAL A 590 4.18 18.42 0.82
CA VAL A 590 3.99 16.96 0.94
C VAL A 590 3.12 16.71 2.18
N ALA A 591 2.03 15.97 2.03
CA ALA A 591 1.10 15.66 3.12
C ALA A 591 0.69 14.19 3.03
N ASP A 592 1.61 13.32 3.49
CA ASP A 592 1.41 11.88 3.65
C ASP A 592 2.47 11.31 4.62
N ALA A 593 2.53 9.99 4.77
CA ALA A 593 3.44 9.32 5.72
C ALA A 593 4.95 9.58 5.47
N SER A 594 5.34 10.05 4.28
CA SER A 594 6.72 10.41 3.97
C SER A 594 7.27 11.54 4.85
N ILE A 595 6.41 12.40 5.40
CA ILE A 595 6.84 13.56 6.19
C ILE A 595 7.23 13.24 7.62
N MET A 596 6.89 12.04 8.12
CA MET A 596 7.20 11.67 9.49
C MET A 596 8.73 11.76 9.71
N PRO A 597 9.24 12.51 10.71
CA PRO A 597 10.67 12.61 10.95
C PRO A 597 11.22 11.33 11.58
N ASP A 598 10.40 10.66 12.39
CA ASP A 598 10.57 9.27 12.79
C ASP A 598 9.23 8.56 12.67
N ILE A 599 9.26 7.27 12.38
CA ILE A 599 8.04 6.46 12.39
C ILE A 599 7.40 6.46 13.79
N VAL A 600 6.08 6.52 13.84
CA VAL A 600 5.28 6.44 15.07
C VAL A 600 5.10 4.98 15.52
N SER A 601 4.81 4.77 16.80
CA SER A 601 4.66 3.46 17.40
C SER A 601 3.37 2.75 16.95
N GLY A 602 3.49 1.85 15.97
CA GLY A 602 2.42 0.96 15.51
C GLY A 602 1.93 1.29 14.11
N ASN A 603 0.68 0.97 13.79
CA ASN A 603 0.17 1.13 12.41
C ASN A 603 0.08 2.60 11.99
N THR A 604 0.49 2.91 10.76
CA THR A 604 0.66 4.30 10.28
C THR A 604 -0.57 4.92 9.61
N ASN A 605 -1.70 4.20 9.53
CA ASN A 605 -2.92 4.68 8.88
C ASN A 605 -3.54 5.90 9.58
N ALA A 606 -3.84 5.80 10.88
CA ALA A 606 -4.43 6.93 11.61
C ALA A 606 -3.49 8.14 11.69
N PRO A 607 -2.18 7.98 11.97
CA PRO A 607 -1.20 9.08 11.91
C PRO A 607 -1.17 9.78 10.54
N THR A 608 -1.29 9.03 9.44
CA THR A 608 -1.35 9.62 8.09
C THR A 608 -2.62 10.44 7.86
N ILE A 609 -3.77 9.98 8.37
CA ILE A 609 -5.03 10.74 8.31
C ILE A 609 -4.94 12.01 9.17
N MET A 610 -4.31 11.93 10.35
CA MET A 610 -4.04 13.11 11.19
C MET A 610 -3.14 14.12 10.47
N ILE A 611 -2.10 13.67 9.76
CA ILE A 611 -1.25 14.55 8.93
C ILE A 611 -2.09 15.26 7.87
N ALA A 612 -3.06 14.58 7.25
CA ALA A 612 -3.96 15.20 6.26
C ALA A 612 -4.90 16.24 6.89
N GLU A 613 -5.43 15.98 8.10
CA GLU A 613 -6.21 16.95 8.88
C GLU A 613 -5.38 18.20 9.22
N LYS A 614 -4.12 18.01 9.66
CA LYS A 614 -3.18 19.11 9.94
C LYS A 614 -2.88 19.90 8.68
N ALA A 615 -2.62 19.22 7.57
CA ALA A 615 -2.35 19.86 6.28
C ALA A 615 -3.55 20.71 5.83
N ALA A 616 -4.78 20.22 5.97
CA ALA A 616 -5.98 20.98 5.66
C ALA A 616 -6.08 22.27 6.49
N ASP A 617 -5.80 22.22 7.79
CA ASP A 617 -5.78 23.40 8.66
C ASP A 617 -4.66 24.39 8.28
N LEU A 618 -3.46 23.89 7.97
CA LEU A 618 -2.32 24.71 7.54
C LEU A 618 -2.58 25.44 6.22
N ILE A 619 -3.27 24.79 5.28
CA ILE A 619 -3.66 25.35 3.98
C ILE A 619 -4.77 26.40 4.16
N GLN A 620 -5.73 26.16 5.05
CA GLN A 620 -6.82 27.09 5.34
C GLN A 620 -6.42 28.25 6.28
N GLY A 621 -5.19 28.24 6.81
CA GLY A 621 -4.72 29.23 7.78
C GLY A 621 -5.36 29.09 9.16
N ARG A 622 -5.97 27.95 9.47
CA ARG A 622 -6.57 27.62 10.77
C ARG A 622 -5.48 27.13 11.72
N VAL A 623 -4.57 28.01 12.10
CA VAL A 623 -3.54 27.66 13.08
C VAL A 623 -4.13 27.89 14.47
N ALA A 624 -4.18 26.84 15.31
CA ALA A 624 -4.48 27.03 16.72
C ALA A 624 -3.44 28.01 17.31
N PRO A 625 -3.85 29.01 18.12
CA PRO A 625 -2.90 29.93 18.72
C PRO A 625 -1.85 29.12 19.50
N LEU A 626 -0.57 29.41 19.26
CA LEU A 626 0.53 28.85 20.05
C LEU A 626 0.20 29.08 21.53
N LYS A 627 0.03 28.02 22.30
CA LYS A 627 -0.08 28.15 23.75
C LYS A 627 1.27 28.69 24.24
N SER A 628 1.23 29.89 24.83
CA SER A 628 2.38 30.63 25.35
C SER A 628 3.08 29.91 26.49
#